data_AF-A0A3R6HZ65-F1
#
_entry.id   AF-A0A3R6HZ65-F1
#
_cell.length_a   1.000
_cell.length_b   1.000
_cell.length_c   1.000
_cell.angle_alpha   90.00
_cell.angle_beta   90.00
_cell.angle_gamma   90.00
#
_symmetry.space_group_name_H-M   'P 1'
#
loop_
_entity.id
_entity.type
_entity.pdbx_description
1 polymer ?
#
loop_
_entity_poly.entity_id
_entity_poly.type
_entity_poly.pdbx_seq_one_letter_code
_entity_poly.pdbx_strand_id
1 'polypeptide(L)'
;MGKGRSYMNSYADGYMRGKVVKEVGALLDHMIVEEITTPTIINLEFGSAYDTIRKLRQQETSISFEVIRQFCYVIGYYLYQEIQAVENYKKNVRDRETRLAILYEMKEKYKKIYGMQAAVVLNLMHKGKDLLALMK
;
A
#
# COMPACT_ATOMS: atom_id res chain seq x y z
N MET A 1 -29.27 -27.92 -3.50
CA MET A 1 -28.18 -27.10 -2.94
C MET A 1 -28.56 -25.63 -3.13
N GLY A 2 -28.93 -24.93 -2.06
CA GLY A 2 -29.30 -23.52 -2.15
C GLY A 2 -28.11 -22.69 -2.61
N LYS A 3 -28.26 -21.93 -3.70
CA LYS A 3 -27.30 -20.90 -4.11
C LYS A 3 -27.17 -19.92 -2.95
N GLY A 4 -26.11 -20.06 -2.15
CA GLY A 4 -25.79 -19.12 -1.10
C GLY A 4 -25.75 -17.72 -1.73
N ARG A 5 -26.50 -16.77 -1.15
CA ARG A 5 -26.44 -15.38 -1.59
C ARG A 5 -24.98 -14.95 -1.50
N SER A 6 -24.37 -14.65 -2.63
CA SER A 6 -23.02 -14.10 -2.65
C SER A 6 -23.08 -12.71 -2.05
N TYR A 7 -22.64 -12.57 -0.80
CA TYR A 7 -22.53 -11.27 -0.11
C TYR A 7 -21.48 -10.35 -0.78
N MET A 8 -20.73 -10.85 -1.77
CA MET A 8 -19.64 -10.16 -2.49
C MET A 8 -20.08 -9.00 -3.40
N ASN A 9 -21.37 -8.63 -3.46
CA ASN A 9 -21.87 -7.55 -4.31
C ASN A 9 -23.00 -6.75 -3.64
N SER A 10 -22.95 -6.58 -2.31
CA SER A 10 -23.89 -5.69 -1.63
C SER A 10 -23.58 -4.22 -1.97
N TYR A 11 -24.57 -3.33 -1.84
CA TYR A 11 -24.33 -1.88 -1.96
C TYR A 11 -23.27 -1.38 -0.95
N ALA A 12 -23.29 -1.94 0.26
CA ALA A 12 -22.29 -1.64 1.29
C ALA A 12 -20.88 -2.05 0.86
N ASP A 13 -20.73 -3.19 0.18
CA ASP A 13 -19.45 -3.67 -0.34
C ASP A 13 -18.90 -2.73 -1.43
N GLY A 14 -19.75 -2.32 -2.39
CA GLY A 14 -19.36 -1.35 -3.42
C GLY A 14 -18.99 0.02 -2.85
N TYR A 15 -19.76 0.52 -1.86
CA TYR A 15 -19.46 1.77 -1.17
C TYR A 15 -18.14 1.69 -0.39
N MET A 16 -17.94 0.60 0.36
CA MET A 16 -16.71 0.33 1.10
C MET A 16 -15.51 0.26 0.15
N ARG A 17 -15.63 -0.46 -0.97
CA ARG A 17 -14.59 -0.56 -2.00
C ARG A 17 -14.20 0.82 -2.52
N GLY A 18 -15.18 1.64 -2.90
CA GLY A 18 -14.93 3.01 -3.35
C GLY A 18 -14.20 3.84 -2.30
N LYS A 19 -14.57 3.73 -1.02
CA LYS A 19 -13.89 4.44 0.06
C LYS A 19 -12.44 3.96 0.24
N VAL A 20 -12.20 2.65 0.23
CA VAL A 20 -10.85 2.09 0.37
C VAL A 20 -9.97 2.48 -0.82
N VAL A 21 -10.50 2.44 -2.05
CA VAL A 21 -9.78 2.89 -3.26
C VAL A 21 -9.33 4.35 -3.12
N LYS A 22 -10.20 5.24 -2.62
CA LYS A 22 -9.83 6.65 -2.41
C LYS A 22 -8.67 6.81 -1.44
N GLU A 23 -8.73 6.13 -0.31
CA GLU A 23 -7.69 6.19 0.73
C GLU A 23 -6.37 5.58 0.24
N VAL A 24 -6.42 4.42 -0.44
CA VAL A 24 -5.24 3.78 -1.04
C VAL A 24 -4.63 4.65 -2.13
N GLY A 25 -5.46 5.21 -3.01
CA GLY A 25 -5.02 6.11 -4.07
C GLY A 25 -4.33 7.36 -3.53
N ALA A 26 -4.90 7.99 -2.51
CA ALA A 26 -4.32 9.15 -1.85
C ALA A 26 -2.98 8.82 -1.16
N LEU A 27 -2.90 7.67 -0.47
CA LEU A 27 -1.65 7.23 0.16
C LEU A 27 -0.56 6.94 -0.88
N LEU A 28 -0.92 6.27 -1.97
CA LEU A 28 0.01 5.94 -3.05
C LEU A 28 0.52 7.22 -3.75
N ASP A 29 -0.35 8.20 -3.98
CA ASP A 29 0.05 9.48 -4.56
C ASP A 29 1.01 10.24 -3.62
N HIS A 30 0.72 10.27 -2.32
CA HIS A 30 1.60 10.89 -1.32
C HIS A 30 2.98 10.22 -1.28
N MET A 31 3.07 8.90 -1.41
CA MET A 31 4.36 8.20 -1.48
C MET A 31 5.17 8.56 -2.72
N ILE A 32 4.50 8.79 -3.85
CA ILE A 32 5.16 9.20 -5.10
C ILE A 32 5.64 10.65 -5.00
N VAL A 33 4.81 11.55 -4.45
CA VAL A 33 5.18 12.96 -4.23
C VAL A 33 6.37 13.09 -3.28
N GLU A 34 6.40 12.28 -2.22
CA GLU A 34 7.53 12.23 -1.29
C GLU A 34 8.74 11.44 -1.83
N GLU A 35 8.73 11.04 -3.10
CA GLU A 35 9.81 10.33 -3.79
C GLU A 35 10.25 9.03 -3.08
N ILE A 36 9.31 8.38 -2.37
CA ILE A 36 9.55 7.10 -1.70
C ILE A 36 9.65 5.98 -2.73
N THR A 37 8.81 6.02 -3.75
CA THR A 37 8.78 5.06 -4.86
C THR A 37 8.24 5.71 -6.12
N THR A 38 8.38 5.05 -7.26
CA THR A 38 7.82 5.49 -8.54
C THR A 38 6.98 4.39 -9.16
N PRO A 39 5.97 4.74 -9.99
CA PRO A 39 5.18 3.74 -10.72
C PRO A 39 6.04 2.75 -11.52
N THR A 40 7.16 3.22 -12.06
CA THR A 40 8.10 2.40 -12.83
C THR A 40 8.76 1.33 -11.97
N ILE A 41 9.24 1.70 -10.77
CA ILE A 41 9.88 0.76 -9.84
C ILE A 41 8.86 -0.26 -9.34
N ILE A 42 7.65 0.19 -8.97
CA ILE A 42 6.57 -0.70 -8.54
C ILE A 42 6.24 -1.73 -9.62
N ASN A 43 6.07 -1.29 -10.88
CA ASN A 43 5.75 -2.18 -11.99
C ASN A 43 6.89 -3.18 -12.26
N LEU A 44 8.15 -2.77 -12.09
CA LEU A 44 9.32 -3.62 -12.29
C LEU A 44 9.46 -4.69 -11.20
N GLU A 45 9.24 -4.33 -9.93
CA GLU A 45 9.44 -5.25 -8.79
C GLU A 45 8.23 -6.15 -8.53
N PHE A 46 7.01 -5.64 -8.70
CA PHE A 46 5.76 -6.34 -8.33
C PHE A 46 4.90 -6.74 -9.54
N GLY A 47 5.32 -6.43 -10.76
CA GLY A 47 4.53 -6.71 -11.98
C GLY A 47 3.17 -6.01 -12.00
N SER A 48 2.97 -5.00 -11.15
CA SER A 48 1.71 -4.26 -11.09
C SER A 48 1.59 -3.40 -12.34
N ALA A 49 0.64 -3.72 -13.21
CA ALA A 49 0.44 -2.99 -14.46
C ALA A 49 0.37 -1.48 -14.19
N TYR A 50 1.12 -0.69 -14.97
CA TYR A 50 1.12 0.77 -14.89
C TYR A 50 -0.30 1.36 -14.92
N ASP A 51 -1.20 0.73 -15.67
CA ASP A 51 -2.63 1.09 -15.71
C ASP A 51 -3.31 0.93 -14.35
N THR A 52 -3.01 -0.13 -13.60
CA THR A 52 -3.54 -0.35 -12.25
C THR A 52 -3.10 0.74 -11.27
N ILE A 53 -1.81 1.12 -11.32
CA ILE A 53 -1.27 2.22 -10.51
C ILE A 53 -1.97 3.54 -10.85
N ARG A 54 -2.14 3.81 -12.16
CA ARG A 54 -2.84 5.00 -12.64
C ARG A 54 -4.30 5.03 -12.16
N LYS A 55 -5.03 3.92 -12.31
CA LYS A 55 -6.43 3.77 -11.88
C LYS A 55 -6.58 3.99 -10.38
N LEU A 56 -5.67 3.43 -9.57
CA LEU A 56 -5.65 3.66 -8.12
C LEU A 56 -5.46 5.14 -7.79
N ARG A 57 -4.53 5.84 -8.45
CA ARG A 57 -4.32 7.28 -8.27
C ARG A 57 -5.52 8.12 -8.71
N GLN A 58 -6.18 7.71 -9.79
CA GLN A 58 -7.43 8.32 -10.26
C GLN A 58 -8.66 7.92 -9.41
N GLN A 59 -8.46 7.06 -8.40
CA GLN A 59 -9.49 6.61 -7.47
C GLN A 59 -10.66 5.90 -8.17
N GLU A 60 -10.37 5.17 -9.26
CA GLU A 60 -11.40 4.47 -10.02
C GLU A 60 -12.09 3.38 -9.20
N THR A 61 -13.41 3.47 -9.06
CA THR A 61 -14.21 2.53 -8.25
C THR A 61 -14.34 1.13 -8.87
N SER A 62 -13.87 0.95 -10.10
CA SER A 62 -13.79 -0.31 -10.85
C SER A 62 -12.72 -1.28 -10.30
N ILE A 63 -11.81 -0.77 -9.46
CA ILE A 63 -10.70 -1.55 -8.91
C ILE A 63 -11.21 -2.61 -7.95
N SER A 64 -10.73 -3.84 -8.12
CA SER A 64 -11.14 -4.98 -7.30
C SER A 64 -10.47 -4.98 -5.93
N PHE A 65 -11.11 -5.65 -4.96
CA PHE A 65 -10.50 -5.86 -3.64
C PHE A 65 -9.22 -6.72 -3.69
N GLU A 66 -9.03 -7.54 -4.72
CA GLU A 66 -7.79 -8.29 -4.92
C GLU A 66 -6.62 -7.35 -5.20
N VAL A 67 -6.80 -6.40 -6.11
CA VAL A 67 -5.81 -5.36 -6.40
C VAL A 67 -5.53 -4.54 -5.15
N ILE A 68 -6.57 -4.09 -4.43
CA ILE A 68 -6.41 -3.36 -3.16
C ILE A 68 -5.54 -4.14 -2.17
N ARG A 69 -5.80 -5.46 -2.01
CA ARG A 69 -5.04 -6.34 -1.12
C ARG A 69 -3.61 -6.55 -1.58
N GLN A 70 -3.35 -6.63 -2.88
CA GLN A 70 -1.97 -6.69 -3.41
C GLN A 70 -1.21 -5.41 -3.05
N PHE A 71 -1.84 -4.25 -3.21
CA PHE A 71 -1.23 -2.96 -2.89
C PHE A 71 -0.94 -2.77 -1.39
N CYS A 72 -1.56 -3.55 -0.51
CA CYS A 72 -1.18 -3.61 0.90
C CYS A 72 0.29 -4.04 1.07
N TYR A 73 0.73 -5.02 0.28
CA TYR A 73 2.11 -5.53 0.34
C TYR A 73 3.07 -4.54 -0.31
N VAL A 74 2.72 -3.98 -1.47
CA VAL A 74 3.51 -2.99 -2.20
C VAL A 74 3.77 -1.75 -1.35
N ILE A 75 2.71 -1.14 -0.81
CA ILE A 75 2.81 0.07 0.03
C ILE A 75 3.59 -0.23 1.31
N GLY A 76 3.28 -1.37 1.96
CA GLY A 76 3.99 -1.78 3.16
C GLY A 76 5.50 -1.92 2.92
N TYR A 77 5.89 -2.56 1.80
CA TYR A 77 7.27 -2.83 1.44
C TYR A 77 8.09 -1.54 1.33
N TYR A 78 7.65 -0.59 0.50
CA TYR A 78 8.39 0.67 0.32
C TYR A 78 8.39 1.55 1.57
N LEU A 79 7.25 1.63 2.31
CA LEU A 79 7.21 2.40 3.56
C LEU A 79 8.20 1.84 4.59
N TYR A 80 8.27 0.52 4.75
CA TYR A 80 9.19 -0.10 5.69
C TYR A 80 10.65 0.13 5.29
N GLN A 81 10.98 -0.06 4.01
CA GLN A 81 12.33 0.16 3.49
C GLN A 81 12.79 1.61 3.70
N GLU A 82 11.93 2.59 3.41
CA GLU A 82 12.27 4.00 3.56
C GLU A 82 12.46 4.37 5.03
N ILE A 83 11.58 3.92 5.93
CA ILE A 83 11.74 4.11 7.38
C ILE A 83 13.07 3.52 7.84
N GLN A 84 13.38 2.28 7.48
CA GLN A 84 14.64 1.64 7.85
C GLN A 84 15.86 2.37 7.26
N ALA A 85 15.78 2.90 6.05
CA ALA A 85 16.88 3.64 5.44
C ALA A 85 17.17 4.96 6.17
N VAL A 86 16.12 5.68 6.57
CA VAL A 86 16.23 6.94 7.32
C VAL A 86 16.62 6.68 8.79
N GLU A 87 16.14 5.60 9.41
CA GLU A 87 16.52 5.18 10.76
C GLU A 87 17.97 4.72 10.83
N ASN A 88 18.44 3.91 9.88
CA ASN A 88 19.79 3.36 9.89
C ASN A 88 20.86 4.31 9.29
N TYR A 89 20.57 5.60 9.15
CA TYR A 89 21.50 6.62 8.61
C TYR A 89 22.03 6.32 7.20
N LYS A 90 21.29 5.53 6.40
CA LYS A 90 21.69 5.18 5.03
C LYS A 90 21.35 6.27 4.01
N LYS A 91 20.46 7.21 4.36
CA LYS A 91 20.11 8.38 3.55
C LYS A 91 20.49 9.67 4.29
N ASN A 92 21.22 10.55 3.61
CA ASN A 92 21.63 11.84 4.15
C ASN A 92 20.47 12.85 3.97
N VAL A 93 19.45 12.74 4.82
CA VAL A 93 18.28 13.62 4.78
C VAL A 93 18.56 14.88 5.60
N ARG A 94 18.42 16.05 4.97
CA ARG A 94 18.72 17.35 5.56
C ARG A 94 17.88 17.67 6.80
N ASP A 95 16.68 17.08 6.89
CA ASP A 95 15.75 17.17 8.01
C ASP A 95 15.13 15.79 8.32
N ARG A 96 15.88 15.00 9.09
CA ARG A 96 15.55 13.60 9.40
C ARG A 96 14.30 13.46 10.25
N GLU A 97 14.13 14.34 11.24
CA GLU A 97 12.98 14.29 12.15
C GLU A 97 11.69 14.56 11.38
N THR A 98 11.68 15.58 10.53
CA THR A 98 10.54 15.88 9.66
C THR A 98 10.25 14.73 8.70
N ARG A 99 11.29 14.14 8.08
CA ARG A 99 11.10 12.99 7.18
C ARG A 99 10.54 11.77 7.91
N LEU A 100 11.05 11.44 9.10
CA LEU A 100 10.51 10.35 9.90
C LEU A 100 9.06 10.63 10.32
N ALA A 101 8.73 11.88 10.69
CA ALA A 101 7.37 12.25 11.03
C ALA A 101 6.39 11.99 9.87
N ILE A 102 6.75 12.39 8.64
CA ILE A 102 5.95 12.13 7.44
C ILE A 102 5.78 10.61 7.21
N LEU A 103 6.87 9.84 7.29
CA LEU A 103 6.83 8.39 7.09
C LEU A 103 5.99 7.67 8.15
N TYR A 104 6.05 8.13 9.41
CA TYR A 104 5.23 7.59 10.49
C TYR A 104 3.76 7.95 10.32
N GLU A 105 3.43 9.16 9.86
CA GLU A 105 2.06 9.53 9.51
C GLU A 105 1.52 8.65 8.38
N MET A 106 2.30 8.41 7.33
CA MET A 106 1.93 7.50 6.25
C MET A 106 1.73 6.07 6.74
N LYS A 107 2.60 5.59 7.65
CA LYS A 107 2.48 4.26 8.26
C LYS A 107 1.20 4.11 9.08
N GLU A 108 0.78 5.14 9.80
CA GLU A 108 -0.50 5.14 10.53
C GLU A 108 -1.70 5.15 9.58
N LYS A 109 -1.66 5.94 8.49
CA LYS A 109 -2.68 5.89 7.42
C LYS A 109 -2.76 4.50 6.80
N TYR A 110 -1.62 3.89 6.48
CA TYR A 110 -1.52 2.52 5.98
C TYR A 110 -2.19 1.50 6.90
N LYS A 111 -1.88 1.54 8.22
CA LYS A 111 -2.52 0.67 9.21
C LYS A 111 -4.02 0.91 9.30
N LYS A 112 -4.49 2.15 9.21
CA LYS A 112 -5.92 2.48 9.26
C LYS A 112 -6.68 1.91 8.07
N ILE A 113 -6.07 1.89 6.89
CA ILE A 113 -6.67 1.37 5.65
C ILE A 113 -6.75 -0.16 5.68
N TYR A 114 -5.66 -0.83 6.05
CA TYR A 114 -5.50 -2.28 5.89
C TYR A 114 -5.65 -3.09 7.17
N GLY A 115 -5.72 -2.43 8.34
CA GLY A 115 -5.93 -3.04 9.64
C GLY A 115 -4.98 -4.20 9.93
N MET A 116 -5.56 -5.39 10.14
CA MET A 116 -4.81 -6.60 10.47
C MET A 116 -3.84 -7.01 9.35
N GLN A 117 -4.18 -6.77 8.07
CA GLN A 117 -3.28 -7.12 6.97
C GLN A 117 -1.98 -6.31 7.04
N ALA A 118 -2.07 -5.00 7.35
CA ALA A 118 -0.90 -4.16 7.57
C ALA A 118 -0.04 -4.64 8.73
N ALA A 119 -0.66 -5.07 9.84
CA ALA A 119 0.07 -5.58 11.00
C ALA A 119 0.87 -6.85 10.65
N VAL A 120 0.28 -7.76 9.86
CA VAL A 120 0.96 -8.98 9.38
C VAL A 120 2.13 -8.61 8.47
N VAL A 121 1.91 -7.75 7.48
CA VAL A 121 2.93 -7.33 6.51
C VAL A 121 4.13 -6.67 7.22
N LEU A 122 3.89 -5.75 8.16
CA LEU A 122 4.95 -5.12 8.96
C LEU A 122 5.71 -6.13 9.83
N ASN A 123 5.03 -7.12 10.41
CA ASN A 123 5.67 -8.16 11.22
C ASN A 123 6.57 -9.07 10.37
N LEU A 124 6.12 -9.45 9.17
CA LEU A 124 6.90 -10.26 8.23
C LEU A 124 8.20 -9.55 7.85
N MET A 125 8.13 -8.24 7.57
CA MET A 125 9.33 -7.45 7.24
C MET A 125 10.26 -7.27 8.44
N HIS A 126 9.72 -7.04 9.63
CA HIS A 126 10.54 -7.00 10.85
C HIS A 126 11.29 -8.33 11.10
N LYS A 127 10.72 -9.45 10.65
CA LYS A 127 11.38 -10.77 10.70
C LYS A 127 12.36 -11.01 9.55
N GLY A 128 12.60 -10.01 8.69
CA GLY A 128 13.50 -10.11 7.54
C GLY A 128 12.99 -11.05 6.44
N LYS A 129 11.69 -11.37 6.40
CA LYS A 129 11.14 -12.19 5.32
C LYS A 129 11.05 -11.38 4.04
N ASP A 130 11.50 -11.98 2.95
CA ASP A 130 11.39 -11.39 1.63
C ASP A 130 9.93 -11.39 1.17
N LEU A 131 9.31 -10.21 1.13
CA LEU A 131 7.94 -10.06 0.66
C LEU A 131 7.80 -10.28 -0.85
N LEU A 132 8.84 -9.99 -1.63
CA LEU A 132 8.81 -10.21 -3.08
C LEU A 132 8.70 -11.69 -3.40
N ALA A 133 9.35 -12.55 -2.61
CA ALA A 133 9.23 -13.99 -2.73
C ALA A 133 7.84 -14.52 -2.30
N LEU A 134 7.15 -13.83 -1.39
CA LEU A 134 5.84 -14.23 -0.88
C LEU A 134 4.67 -13.82 -1.78
N MET A 135 4.91 -12.96 -2.77
CA MET A 135 3.91 -12.50 -3.74
C MET A 135 3.96 -13.24 -5.10
N LYS A 136 4.91 -14.17 -5.28
CA LYS A 136 5.06 -14.98 -6.49
C LYS A 136 4.11 -16.18 -6.52
#